data_AF-A0A139SR19-F1
#
_entry.id   AF-A0A139SR19-F1
#
_cell.length_a   1.000
_cell.length_b   1.000
_cell.length_c   1.000
_cell.angle_alpha   90.00
_cell.angle_beta   90.00
_cell.angle_gamma   90.00
#
_symmetry.space_group_name_H-M   'P 1'
#
loop_
_entity.id
_entity.type
_entity.pdbx_description
1 polymer ?
#
loop_
_entity_poly.entity_id
_entity_poly.type
_entity_poly.pdbx_seq_one_letter_code
_entity_poly.pdbx_strand_id
1 'polypeptide(L)'
;MMQKEVFEHHLEQIADQLRSEARQAPFTTSKQFENRVREIAQEVFSGQGVEIDFTPHPQAFPDIEINEYGIEVKFTLNDEWRSIGNSILETNRIDSVLHVYLLFGKMGGVPDVRWAEYEKSVMHVRTSHVPRFEVQIGAEESLFDLMGIAYDDFRQLEMHEKMQYIRQYARKRLKKGERLWWLDEHALPIQAKLFTELEQSEKTRLRAEAILLCPQIVRSGRSRNKYDDAVLFLLTWHGVVCHQARDMFTAGSVGNPENVDHGGLYIIRMLKLMQKDIEAAALRMDDALFVEYWGASVSPENRIREWLKKADAYAGGRWLPSKELFLS
;
A
#
# COMPACT_ATOMS: atom_id res chain seq x y z
N MET A 1 -15.47 -25.72 28.80
CA MET A 1 -14.72 -24.59 28.24
C MET A 1 -13.47 -24.41 29.07
N MET A 2 -12.33 -24.29 28.40
CA MET A 2 -11.04 -24.11 29.06
C MET A 2 -10.88 -22.61 29.36
N GLN A 3 -10.49 -22.27 30.59
CA GLN A 3 -10.24 -20.86 30.94
C GLN A 3 -9.04 -20.33 30.16
N LYS A 4 -9.08 -19.05 29.79
CA LYS A 4 -8.04 -18.38 29.00
C LYS A 4 -6.67 -18.54 29.65
N GLU A 5 -6.61 -18.34 30.96
CA GLU A 5 -5.37 -18.39 31.74
C GLU A 5 -4.77 -19.80 31.77
N VAL A 6 -5.61 -20.84 31.72
CA VAL A 6 -5.16 -22.24 31.63
C VAL A 6 -4.58 -22.53 30.25
N PHE A 7 -5.22 -22.04 29.19
CA PHE A 7 -4.71 -22.17 27.84
C PHE A 7 -3.37 -21.44 27.66
N GLU A 8 -3.27 -20.19 28.13
CA GLU A 8 -2.04 -19.40 28.09
C GLU A 8 -0.90 -20.07 28.90
N HIS A 9 -1.23 -20.70 30.02
CA HIS A 9 -0.26 -21.48 30.78
C HIS A 9 0.29 -22.67 29.97
N HIS A 10 -0.57 -23.42 29.30
CA HIS A 10 -0.15 -24.51 28.40
C HIS A 10 0.64 -23.99 27.20
N LEU A 11 0.29 -22.82 26.66
CA LEU A 11 1.02 -22.19 25.56
C LEU A 11 2.44 -21.77 25.98
N GLU A 12 2.61 -21.25 27.21
CA GLU A 12 3.95 -20.98 27.75
C GLU A 12 4.75 -22.28 27.94
N GLN A 13 4.14 -23.38 28.41
CA GLN A 13 4.81 -24.69 28.51
C GLN A 13 5.32 -25.16 27.14
N ILE A 14 4.49 -25.05 26.10
CA ILE A 14 4.87 -25.38 24.71
C ILE A 14 6.05 -24.49 24.26
N ALA A 15 5.94 -23.17 24.47
CA ALA A 15 6.96 -22.22 24.08
C ALA A 15 8.30 -22.45 24.81
N ASP A 16 8.27 -22.73 26.10
CA ASP A 16 9.45 -23.02 26.93
C ASP A 16 10.19 -24.27 26.44
N GLN A 17 9.46 -25.34 26.15
CA GLN A 17 10.03 -26.57 25.65
C GLN A 17 10.67 -26.36 24.27
N LEU A 18 9.95 -25.74 23.33
CA LEU A 18 10.47 -25.41 21.99
C LEU A 18 11.67 -24.46 22.07
N ARG A 19 11.67 -23.51 23.00
CA ARG A 19 12.77 -22.57 23.23
C ARG A 19 14.03 -23.30 23.71
N SER A 20 13.86 -24.25 24.64
CA SER A 20 14.97 -25.10 25.11
C SER A 20 15.53 -25.96 23.97
N GLU A 21 14.66 -26.62 23.19
CA GLU A 21 15.05 -27.43 22.03
C GLU A 21 15.78 -26.58 20.97
N ALA A 22 15.24 -25.42 20.61
CA ALA A 22 15.83 -24.51 19.61
C ALA A 22 17.22 -23.99 20.02
N ARG A 23 17.47 -23.79 21.33
CA ARG A 23 18.77 -23.36 21.85
C ARG A 23 19.82 -24.48 21.83
N GLN A 24 19.39 -25.73 21.92
CA GLN A 24 20.29 -26.89 21.82
C GLN A 24 20.57 -27.24 20.36
N ALA A 25 19.52 -27.30 19.54
CA ALA A 25 19.58 -27.60 18.12
C ALA A 25 18.54 -26.75 17.37
N PRO A 26 18.96 -25.65 16.72
CA PRO A 26 18.04 -24.78 16.00
C PRO A 26 17.24 -25.54 14.93
N PHE A 27 15.94 -25.24 14.86
CA PHE A 27 15.10 -25.72 13.77
C PHE A 27 15.52 -25.09 12.44
N THR A 28 15.43 -25.85 11.35
CA THR A 28 15.93 -25.40 10.04
C THR A 28 14.82 -25.08 9.04
N THR A 29 13.60 -25.56 9.29
CA THR A 29 12.46 -25.34 8.38
C THR A 29 11.17 -25.05 9.15
N SER A 30 10.28 -24.26 8.52
CA SER A 30 8.95 -23.97 9.08
C SER A 30 8.15 -25.24 9.34
N LYS A 31 8.19 -26.21 8.41
CA LYS A 31 7.47 -27.47 8.54
C LYS A 31 7.98 -28.31 9.72
N GLN A 32 9.30 -28.36 9.93
CA GLN A 32 9.89 -29.05 11.08
C GLN A 32 9.42 -28.41 12.39
N PHE A 33 9.45 -27.08 12.47
CA PHE A 33 9.00 -26.36 13.64
C PHE A 33 7.50 -26.58 13.91
N GLU A 34 6.64 -26.40 12.90
CA GLU A 34 5.20 -26.59 13.03
C GLU A 34 4.82 -28.02 13.44
N ASN A 35 5.43 -29.04 12.83
CA ASN A 35 5.21 -30.43 13.24
C ASN A 35 5.58 -30.64 14.71
N ARG A 36 6.69 -30.05 15.16
CA ARG A 36 7.12 -30.15 16.56
C ARG A 36 6.15 -29.43 17.50
N VAL A 37 5.58 -28.30 17.10
CA VAL A 37 4.50 -27.62 17.84
C VAL A 37 3.31 -28.56 18.00
N ARG A 38 2.89 -29.26 16.94
CA ARG A 38 1.75 -30.22 17.01
C ARG A 38 2.04 -31.39 17.96
N GLU A 39 3.24 -31.96 17.90
CA GLU A 39 3.66 -33.04 18.80
C GLU A 39 3.58 -32.61 20.28
N ILE A 40 4.19 -31.47 20.62
CA ILE A 40 4.20 -30.97 22.00
C ILE A 40 2.78 -30.55 22.43
N ALA A 41 2.00 -29.92 21.54
CA ALA A 41 0.60 -29.61 21.84
C ALA A 41 -0.21 -30.89 22.14
N GLN A 42 -0.03 -31.96 21.36
CA GLN A 42 -0.71 -33.23 21.61
C GLN A 42 -0.33 -33.84 22.98
N GLU A 43 0.94 -33.70 23.39
CA GLU A 43 1.43 -34.13 24.70
C GLU A 43 0.84 -33.27 25.84
N VAL A 44 0.90 -31.94 25.71
CA VAL A 44 0.46 -30.98 26.72
C VAL A 44 -1.05 -31.02 26.95
N PHE A 45 -1.82 -31.18 25.87
CA PHE A 45 -3.29 -31.28 25.93
C PHE A 45 -3.80 -32.72 26.03
N SER A 46 -2.90 -33.70 26.22
CA SER A 46 -3.30 -35.10 26.42
C SER A 46 -4.24 -35.26 27.61
N GLY A 47 -5.25 -36.12 27.46
CA GLY A 47 -6.26 -36.36 28.51
C GLY A 47 -7.34 -35.28 28.64
N GLN A 48 -7.29 -34.20 27.86
CA GLN A 48 -8.31 -33.15 27.87
C GLN A 48 -9.38 -33.32 26.76
N GLY A 49 -9.38 -34.47 26.09
CA GLY A 49 -10.29 -34.76 24.96
C GLY A 49 -9.99 -33.95 23.70
N VAL A 50 -8.79 -33.36 23.61
CA VAL A 50 -8.31 -32.63 22.43
C VAL A 50 -7.51 -33.60 21.55
N GLU A 51 -7.91 -33.69 20.28
CA GLU A 51 -7.19 -34.41 19.24
C GLU A 51 -6.58 -33.41 18.27
N ILE A 52 -5.24 -33.42 18.14
CA ILE A 52 -4.53 -32.50 17.25
C ILE A 52 -4.47 -33.11 15.84
N ASP A 53 -4.98 -32.38 14.85
CA ASP A 53 -4.86 -32.79 13.44
C ASP A 53 -3.42 -32.58 12.93
N PHE A 54 -2.81 -33.65 12.42
CA PHE A 54 -1.49 -33.63 11.79
C PHE A 54 -1.55 -33.51 10.26
N THR A 55 -2.75 -33.46 9.69
CA THR A 55 -3.04 -33.39 8.26
C THR A 55 -4.07 -32.29 7.93
N PRO A 56 -3.90 -31.05 8.43
CA PRO A 56 -4.87 -30.00 8.21
C PRO A 56 -4.97 -29.60 6.74
N HIS A 57 -6.09 -28.97 6.39
CA HIS A 57 -6.23 -28.34 5.08
C HIS A 57 -5.11 -27.29 4.88
N PRO A 58 -4.41 -27.25 3.74
CA PRO A 58 -3.22 -26.39 3.54
C PRO A 58 -3.42 -24.87 3.68
N GLN A 59 -4.66 -24.43 3.86
CA GLN A 59 -5.03 -23.03 4.01
C GLN A 59 -5.93 -22.80 5.23
N ALA A 60 -6.11 -23.82 6.09
CA ALA A 60 -6.88 -23.67 7.32
C ALA A 60 -6.28 -22.56 8.19
N PHE A 61 -7.14 -21.84 8.90
CA PHE A 61 -6.72 -20.83 9.85
C PHE A 61 -7.51 -20.95 11.15
N PRO A 62 -6.85 -21.06 12.31
CA PRO A 62 -5.39 -21.15 12.52
C PRO A 62 -4.80 -22.52 12.14
N ASP A 63 -3.47 -22.64 12.20
CA ASP A 63 -2.75 -23.89 11.89
C ASP A 63 -3.15 -25.06 12.81
N ILE A 64 -3.40 -24.80 14.10
CA ILE A 64 -3.75 -25.82 15.11
C ILE A 64 -5.01 -25.39 15.85
N GLU A 65 -6.04 -26.23 15.83
CA GLU A 65 -7.29 -26.06 16.58
C GLU A 65 -7.22 -26.81 17.94
N ILE A 66 -7.64 -26.13 19.01
CA ILE A 66 -7.71 -26.64 20.38
C ILE A 66 -9.00 -26.13 21.03
N ASN A 67 -10.11 -26.82 20.80
CA ASN A 67 -11.44 -26.39 21.21
C ASN A 67 -11.76 -24.96 20.68
N GLU A 68 -12.06 -24.02 21.57
CA GLU A 68 -12.34 -22.61 21.27
C GLU A 68 -11.09 -21.75 21.05
N TYR A 69 -9.90 -22.35 21.19
CA TYR A 69 -8.61 -21.71 21.01
C TYR A 69 -7.90 -22.27 19.77
N GLY A 70 -6.97 -21.51 19.23
CA GLY A 70 -6.07 -22.04 18.21
C GLY A 70 -4.73 -21.33 18.18
N ILE A 71 -3.76 -22.03 17.59
CA ILE A 71 -2.36 -21.62 17.50
C ILE A 71 -2.02 -21.42 16.03
N GLU A 72 -1.70 -20.18 15.67
CA GLU A 72 -1.07 -19.82 14.39
C GLU A 72 0.45 -19.90 14.57
N VAL A 73 1.11 -20.72 13.77
CA VAL A 73 2.55 -20.96 13.87
C VAL A 73 3.29 -20.09 12.86
N LYS A 74 4.33 -19.39 13.34
CA LYS A 74 5.29 -18.69 12.47
C LYS A 74 6.72 -19.10 12.79
N PHE A 75 7.53 -19.05 11.75
CA PHE A 75 8.93 -19.46 11.81
C PHE A 75 9.78 -18.52 10.96
N THR A 76 10.97 -18.17 11.45
CA THR A 76 11.96 -17.44 10.67
C THR A 76 13.39 -17.87 11.02
N LEU A 77 14.25 -17.85 10.02
CA LEU A 77 15.71 -18.01 10.18
C LEU A 77 16.41 -16.68 10.47
N ASN A 78 15.71 -15.56 10.30
CA ASN A 78 16.23 -14.22 10.57
C ASN A 78 16.14 -13.89 12.08
N ASP A 79 16.88 -12.89 12.52
CA ASP A 79 16.79 -12.35 13.88
C ASP A 79 15.68 -11.28 13.96
N GLU A 80 14.45 -11.66 13.65
CA GLU A 80 13.28 -10.78 13.67
C GLU A 80 12.04 -11.48 14.24
N TRP A 81 11.15 -10.71 14.87
CA TRP A 81 9.87 -11.20 15.39
C TRP A 81 8.69 -10.85 14.47
N ARG A 82 8.97 -10.59 13.19
CA ARG A 82 8.01 -10.09 12.21
C ARG A 82 7.83 -11.09 11.08
N SER A 83 6.60 -11.31 10.64
CA SER A 83 6.28 -12.20 9.52
C SER A 83 5.00 -11.80 8.81
N ILE A 84 4.78 -12.38 7.62
CA ILE A 84 3.51 -12.28 6.91
C ILE A 84 2.53 -13.27 7.57
N GLY A 85 1.36 -12.76 7.96
CA GLY A 85 0.25 -13.52 8.53
C GLY A 85 -0.72 -14.04 7.47
N ASN A 86 -1.95 -14.34 7.92
CA ASN A 86 -2.99 -14.87 7.05
C ASN A 86 -3.59 -13.79 6.12
N SER A 87 -4.35 -14.23 5.11
CA SER A 87 -5.21 -13.38 4.29
C SER A 87 -6.20 -12.60 5.15
N ILE A 88 -6.46 -11.34 4.81
CA ILE A 88 -7.48 -10.54 5.50
C ILE A 88 -8.91 -11.09 5.33
N LEU A 89 -9.11 -11.94 4.32
CA LEU A 89 -10.39 -12.61 4.07
C LEU A 89 -10.67 -13.74 5.04
N GLU A 90 -9.61 -14.43 5.52
CA GLU A 90 -9.72 -15.60 6.40
C GLU A 90 -10.71 -16.67 5.90
N THR A 91 -10.78 -16.92 4.58
CA THR A 91 -11.82 -17.77 3.95
C THR A 91 -11.92 -19.19 4.49
N ASN A 92 -10.83 -19.78 4.96
CA ASN A 92 -10.81 -21.13 5.52
C ASN A 92 -10.59 -21.08 7.04
N ARG A 93 -11.16 -20.08 7.71
CA ARG A 93 -11.16 -20.01 9.16
C ARG A 93 -11.93 -21.18 9.75
N ILE A 94 -11.41 -21.76 10.82
CA ILE A 94 -12.09 -22.76 11.61
C ILE A 94 -13.09 -22.05 12.54
N ASP A 95 -14.39 -22.20 12.27
CA ASP A 95 -15.45 -21.44 12.95
C ASP A 95 -15.56 -21.70 14.46
N SER A 96 -15.14 -22.89 14.91
CA SER A 96 -15.09 -23.26 16.34
C SER A 96 -14.05 -22.46 17.12
N VAL A 97 -13.04 -21.89 16.46
CA VAL A 97 -11.95 -21.14 17.11
C VAL A 97 -12.32 -19.67 17.31
N LEU A 98 -12.50 -19.30 18.58
CA LEU A 98 -12.83 -17.94 19.01
C LEU A 98 -11.56 -17.11 19.27
N HIS A 99 -10.53 -17.72 19.87
CA HIS A 99 -9.31 -17.01 20.27
C HIS A 99 -8.09 -17.61 19.58
N VAL A 100 -7.33 -16.77 18.85
CA VAL A 100 -6.13 -17.21 18.14
C VAL A 100 -4.88 -16.62 18.81
N TYR A 101 -3.89 -17.46 19.04
CA TYR A 101 -2.57 -17.06 19.53
C TYR A 101 -1.53 -17.32 18.45
N LEU A 102 -0.60 -16.37 18.31
CA LEU A 102 0.56 -16.49 17.46
C LEU A 102 1.69 -17.14 18.26
N LEU A 103 2.20 -18.30 17.83
CA LEU A 103 3.42 -18.93 18.35
C LEU A 103 4.53 -18.78 17.31
N PHE A 104 5.59 -18.08 17.66
CA PHE A 104 6.66 -17.70 16.72
C PHE A 104 7.99 -18.30 17.17
N GLY A 105 8.63 -19.10 16.29
CA GLY A 105 10.02 -19.51 16.42
C GLY A 105 10.98 -18.63 15.61
N LYS A 106 11.93 -17.98 16.28
CA LYS A 106 13.01 -17.16 15.69
C LYS A 106 14.34 -17.88 15.86
N MET A 107 14.99 -18.25 14.77
CA MET A 107 16.26 -19.00 14.79
C MET A 107 17.49 -18.13 14.51
N GLY A 108 17.32 -16.90 14.03
CA GLY A 108 18.43 -15.96 13.86
C GLY A 108 18.88 -15.38 15.21
N GLY A 109 20.16 -14.99 15.31
CA GLY A 109 20.73 -14.50 16.57
C GLY A 109 20.76 -15.60 17.63
N VAL A 110 20.24 -15.31 18.83
CA VAL A 110 19.96 -16.33 19.85
C VAL A 110 18.60 -16.96 19.57
N PRO A 111 18.51 -18.28 19.31
CA PRO A 111 17.25 -18.96 19.08
C PRO A 111 16.28 -18.77 20.26
N ASP A 112 15.05 -18.41 19.93
CA ASP A 112 14.01 -18.13 20.92
C ASP A 112 12.62 -18.44 20.36
N VAL A 113 11.69 -18.76 21.26
CA VAL A 113 10.30 -19.05 20.92
C VAL A 113 9.41 -18.26 21.88
N ARG A 114 8.43 -17.56 21.30
CA ARG A 114 7.50 -16.69 22.03
C ARG A 114 6.09 -16.85 21.48
N TRP A 115 5.13 -16.44 22.28
CA TRP A 115 3.75 -16.34 21.85
C TRP A 115 3.15 -14.98 22.21
N ALA A 116 2.06 -14.63 21.53
CA ALA A 116 1.23 -13.47 21.83
C ALA A 116 -0.19 -13.70 21.29
N GLU A 117 -1.17 -12.92 21.75
CA GLU A 117 -2.49 -12.89 21.12
C GLU A 117 -2.36 -12.45 19.66
N TYR A 118 -3.03 -13.16 18.73
CA TYR A 118 -2.89 -12.89 17.29
C TYR A 118 -3.36 -11.49 16.94
N GLU A 119 -4.54 -11.08 17.44
CA GLU A 119 -5.11 -9.76 17.17
C GLU A 119 -4.16 -8.62 17.57
N LYS A 120 -3.53 -8.72 18.73
CA LYS A 120 -2.55 -7.74 19.24
C LYS A 120 -1.26 -7.74 18.45
N SER A 121 -0.96 -8.85 17.79
CA SER A 121 0.25 -9.02 16.98
C SER A 121 0.07 -8.50 15.55
N VAL A 122 -1.14 -8.26 15.05
CA VAL A 122 -1.36 -7.73 13.70
C VAL A 122 -0.98 -6.26 13.66
N MET A 123 0.04 -5.91 12.87
CA MET A 123 0.63 -4.57 12.80
C MET A 123 0.17 -3.76 11.59
N HIS A 124 -0.03 -4.47 10.47
CA HIS A 124 -0.17 -3.88 9.16
C HIS A 124 -0.88 -4.83 8.19
N VAL A 125 -1.32 -4.30 7.04
CA VAL A 125 -1.81 -5.10 5.91
C VAL A 125 -0.91 -4.85 4.72
N ARG A 126 -0.31 -5.91 4.18
CA ARG A 126 0.36 -5.87 2.89
C ARG A 126 -0.68 -5.96 1.80
N THR A 127 -0.97 -4.82 1.18
CA THR A 127 -1.91 -4.74 0.06
C THR A 127 -1.27 -5.35 -1.19
N SER A 128 -1.77 -6.51 -1.59
CA SER A 128 -1.44 -7.22 -2.84
C SER A 128 -2.73 -7.71 -3.52
N HIS A 129 -2.64 -8.54 -4.57
CA HIS A 129 -3.80 -9.20 -5.17
C HIS A 129 -4.59 -10.07 -4.17
N VAL A 130 -3.91 -10.58 -3.14
CA VAL A 130 -4.51 -11.18 -1.94
C VAL A 130 -3.90 -10.46 -0.73
N PRO A 131 -4.59 -9.47 -0.15
CA PRO A 131 -4.05 -8.74 0.98
C PRO A 131 -3.86 -9.66 2.19
N ARG A 132 -2.70 -9.55 2.83
CA ARG A 132 -2.36 -10.34 4.02
C ARG A 132 -2.00 -9.45 5.17
N PHE A 133 -2.31 -9.91 6.38
CA PHE A 133 -1.81 -9.28 7.58
C PHE A 133 -0.29 -9.43 7.68
N GLU A 134 0.31 -8.51 8.39
CA GLU A 134 1.69 -8.58 8.84
C GLU A 134 1.67 -8.59 10.36
N VAL A 135 2.30 -9.60 10.95
CA VAL A 135 2.30 -9.83 12.38
C VAL A 135 3.67 -9.57 12.97
N GLN A 136 3.71 -9.06 14.21
CA GLN A 136 4.93 -8.92 14.98
C GLN A 136 4.65 -9.12 16.47
N ILE A 137 5.45 -9.98 17.12
CA ILE A 137 5.42 -10.10 18.58
C ILE A 137 6.09 -8.87 19.20
N GLY A 138 5.45 -8.28 20.22
CA GLY A 138 5.94 -7.07 20.89
C GLY A 138 5.57 -5.77 20.17
N ALA A 139 4.48 -5.79 19.41
CA ALA A 139 3.80 -4.59 18.92
C ALA A 139 3.43 -3.63 20.06
N GLU A 140 3.55 -2.32 19.85
CA GLU A 140 3.00 -1.32 20.79
C GLU A 140 1.49 -1.15 20.60
N GLU A 141 1.05 -1.06 19.34
CA GLU A 141 -0.36 -0.91 18.95
C GLU A 141 -0.67 -1.89 17.81
N SER A 142 -1.85 -2.52 17.86
CA SER A 142 -2.32 -3.34 16.76
C SER A 142 -2.91 -2.49 15.63
N LEU A 143 -2.99 -3.07 14.43
CA LEU A 143 -3.70 -2.48 13.30
C LEU A 143 -5.16 -2.16 13.65
N PHE A 144 -5.79 -3.01 14.45
CA PHE A 144 -7.18 -2.88 14.87
C PHE A 144 -7.38 -1.67 15.79
N ASP A 145 -6.45 -1.44 16.72
CA ASP A 145 -6.41 -0.22 17.54
C ASP A 145 -6.27 1.04 16.67
N LEU A 146 -5.36 0.99 15.68
CA LEU A 146 -5.11 2.11 14.76
C LEU A 146 -6.28 2.39 13.81
N MET A 147 -7.05 1.35 13.45
CA MET A 147 -8.27 1.45 12.65
C MET A 147 -9.49 1.84 13.50
N GLY A 148 -9.45 1.64 14.82
CA GLY A 148 -10.57 1.89 15.73
C GLY A 148 -11.70 0.88 15.60
N ILE A 149 -11.39 -0.39 15.31
CA ILE A 149 -12.36 -1.49 15.17
C ILE A 149 -11.79 -2.75 15.84
N ALA A 150 -12.61 -3.52 16.55
CA ALA A 150 -12.18 -4.79 17.13
C ALA A 150 -11.90 -5.83 16.04
N TYR A 151 -10.98 -6.77 16.30
CA TYR A 151 -10.64 -7.82 15.33
C TYR A 151 -11.85 -8.68 14.95
N ASP A 152 -12.64 -9.10 15.93
CA ASP A 152 -13.82 -9.95 15.73
C ASP A 152 -14.90 -9.27 14.86
N ASP A 153 -15.03 -7.95 14.97
CA ASP A 153 -15.93 -7.17 14.11
C ASP A 153 -15.33 -7.04 12.71
N PHE A 154 -14.04 -6.67 12.61
CA PHE A 154 -13.35 -6.48 11.34
C PHE A 154 -13.36 -7.74 10.48
N ARG A 155 -13.15 -8.93 11.06
CA ARG A 155 -13.06 -10.18 10.29
C ARG A 155 -14.39 -10.56 9.64
N GLN A 156 -15.53 -10.16 10.22
CA GLN A 156 -16.87 -10.44 9.73
C GLN A 156 -17.32 -9.51 8.61
N LEU A 157 -16.64 -8.38 8.42
CA LEU A 157 -16.95 -7.42 7.37
C LEU A 157 -16.78 -8.03 5.98
N GLU A 158 -17.52 -7.49 5.01
CA GLU A 158 -17.28 -7.80 3.61
C GLU A 158 -15.96 -7.15 3.12
N MET A 159 -15.38 -7.70 2.07
CA MET A 159 -14.08 -7.23 1.56
C MET A 159 -14.06 -5.73 1.25
N HIS A 160 -15.16 -5.20 0.71
CA HIS A 160 -15.26 -3.78 0.38
C HIS A 160 -15.21 -2.89 1.64
N GLU A 161 -15.84 -3.31 2.74
CA GLU A 161 -15.83 -2.61 4.03
C GLU A 161 -14.46 -2.73 4.71
N LYS A 162 -13.85 -3.93 4.72
CA LYS A 162 -12.46 -4.12 5.19
C LYS A 162 -11.50 -3.14 4.52
N MET A 163 -11.64 -2.97 3.20
CA MET A 163 -10.81 -2.05 2.42
C MET A 163 -11.05 -0.59 2.77
N GLN A 164 -12.24 -0.18 3.23
CA GLN A 164 -12.47 1.19 3.70
C GLN A 164 -11.62 1.51 4.94
N TYR A 165 -11.60 0.60 5.93
CA TYR A 165 -10.74 0.75 7.11
C TYR A 165 -9.25 0.79 6.75
N ILE A 166 -8.81 -0.15 5.90
CA ILE A 166 -7.40 -0.22 5.45
C ILE A 166 -7.01 1.07 4.71
N ARG A 167 -7.88 1.61 3.85
CA ARG A 167 -7.63 2.87 3.13
C ARG A 167 -7.52 4.06 4.08
N GLN A 168 -8.44 4.17 5.04
CA GLN A 168 -8.40 5.26 6.02
C GLN A 168 -7.12 5.21 6.86
N TYR A 169 -6.75 4.02 7.33
CA TYR A 169 -5.48 3.79 8.03
C TYR A 169 -4.27 4.14 7.17
N ALA A 170 -4.23 3.71 5.91
CA ALA A 170 -3.12 3.99 5.00
C ALA A 170 -2.98 5.50 4.71
N ARG A 171 -4.10 6.21 4.51
CA ARG A 171 -4.11 7.67 4.28
C ARG A 171 -3.53 8.45 5.45
N LYS A 172 -3.80 8.05 6.70
CA LYS A 172 -3.24 8.69 7.91
C LYS A 172 -1.71 8.62 7.96
N ARG A 173 -1.09 7.67 7.27
CA ARG A 173 0.37 7.45 7.25
C ARG A 173 1.10 8.14 6.10
N LEU A 174 0.38 8.74 5.15
CA LEU A 174 0.99 9.41 4.00
C LEU A 174 1.66 10.72 4.43
N LYS A 175 2.89 10.93 3.97
CA LYS A 175 3.56 12.22 4.08
C LYS A 175 3.00 13.22 3.07
N LYS A 176 3.24 14.50 3.30
CA LYS A 176 2.86 15.56 2.36
C LYS A 176 3.51 15.31 0.99
N GLY A 177 2.69 15.02 -0.01
CA GLY A 177 3.12 14.71 -1.38
C GLY A 177 3.11 13.21 -1.73
N GLU A 178 2.90 12.31 -0.76
CA GLU A 178 2.69 10.89 -1.05
C GLU A 178 1.22 10.64 -1.43
N ARG A 179 1.01 9.66 -2.32
CA ARG A 179 -0.30 9.23 -2.83
C ARG A 179 -0.38 7.71 -2.84
N LEU A 180 -1.55 7.17 -2.53
CA LEU A 180 -1.82 5.73 -2.66
C LEU A 180 -2.21 5.46 -4.10
N TRP A 181 -1.35 4.78 -4.86
CA TRP A 181 -1.57 4.54 -6.28
C TRP A 181 -2.53 3.36 -6.58
N TRP A 182 -2.89 2.56 -5.58
CA TRP A 182 -3.68 1.32 -5.74
C TRP A 182 -5.07 1.35 -5.08
N LEU A 183 -5.60 2.51 -4.68
CA LEU A 183 -6.76 2.56 -3.77
C LEU A 183 -7.87 3.55 -4.12
N ASP A 184 -7.89 4.15 -5.31
CA ASP A 184 -9.08 4.87 -5.73
C ASP A 184 -10.13 3.93 -6.32
N GLU A 185 -11.40 4.18 -6.00
CA GLU A 185 -12.57 3.39 -6.45
C GLU A 185 -12.85 3.53 -7.95
N HIS A 186 -12.06 4.37 -8.62
CA HIS A 186 -12.02 4.41 -10.07
C HIS A 186 -11.45 3.09 -10.56
N ALA A 187 -12.32 2.26 -11.14
CA ALA A 187 -12.00 1.01 -11.81
C ALA A 187 -10.97 1.24 -12.94
N LEU A 188 -9.71 1.41 -12.57
CA LEU A 188 -8.61 1.39 -13.50
C LEU A 188 -8.33 -0.06 -13.85
N PRO A 189 -7.97 -0.36 -15.10
CA PRO A 189 -7.53 -1.71 -15.45
C PRO A 189 -6.38 -2.10 -14.52
N ILE A 190 -6.46 -3.30 -13.95
CA ILE A 190 -5.45 -3.90 -13.05
C ILE A 190 -4.04 -3.87 -13.68
N GLN A 191 -3.96 -3.75 -15.00
CA GLN A 191 -2.74 -3.66 -15.77
C GLN A 191 -2.29 -2.21 -15.96
N ALA A 192 -1.15 -1.87 -15.35
CA ALA A 192 -0.47 -0.62 -15.63
C ALA A 192 0.01 -0.57 -17.09
N LYS A 193 -0.21 0.56 -17.77
CA LYS A 193 0.28 0.81 -19.13
C LYS A 193 1.51 1.71 -19.10
N LEU A 194 2.44 1.51 -20.03
CA LEU A 194 3.53 2.46 -20.19
C LEU A 194 3.06 3.66 -21.01
N PHE A 195 3.39 4.88 -20.57
CA PHE A 195 3.07 6.10 -21.31
C PHE A 195 3.62 6.06 -22.75
N THR A 196 4.75 5.38 -22.97
CA THR A 196 5.36 5.17 -24.30
C THR A 196 4.49 4.35 -25.25
N GLU A 197 3.67 3.44 -24.73
CA GLU A 197 2.85 2.50 -25.49
C GLU A 197 1.46 3.06 -25.85
N LEU A 198 1.10 4.22 -25.28
CA LEU A 198 -0.18 4.86 -25.55
C LEU A 198 -0.26 5.44 -26.97
N GLU A 199 -1.47 5.51 -27.51
CA GLU A 199 -1.76 6.21 -28.76
C GLU A 199 -1.44 7.70 -28.66
N GLN A 200 -1.10 8.34 -29.78
CA GLN A 200 -0.66 9.73 -29.78
C GLN A 200 -1.74 10.70 -29.27
N SER A 201 -3.02 10.45 -29.60
CA SER A 201 -4.15 11.24 -29.10
C SER A 201 -4.31 11.11 -27.58
N GLU A 202 -4.12 9.91 -27.03
CA GLU A 202 -4.17 9.66 -25.60
C GLU A 202 -2.99 10.31 -24.86
N LYS A 203 -1.78 10.23 -25.43
CA LYS A 203 -0.60 10.93 -24.92
C LYS A 203 -0.83 12.43 -24.82
N THR A 204 -1.40 13.05 -25.86
CA THR A 204 -1.71 14.49 -25.87
C THR A 204 -2.73 14.83 -24.80
N ARG A 205 -3.83 14.06 -24.72
CA ARG A 205 -4.90 14.24 -23.73
C ARG A 205 -4.37 14.18 -22.30
N LEU A 206 -3.69 13.09 -21.94
CA LEU A 206 -3.16 12.87 -20.59
C LEU A 206 -2.09 13.89 -20.20
N ARG A 207 -1.25 14.30 -21.15
CA ARG A 207 -0.25 15.34 -20.92
C ARG A 207 -0.91 16.69 -20.65
N ALA A 208 -1.99 17.05 -21.36
CA ALA A 208 -2.72 18.29 -21.12
C ALA A 208 -3.34 18.33 -19.72
N GLU A 209 -3.94 17.23 -19.28
CA GLU A 209 -4.48 17.07 -17.92
C GLU A 209 -3.39 17.20 -16.86
N ALA A 210 -2.27 16.53 -17.05
CA ALA A 210 -1.13 16.60 -16.14
C ALA A 210 -0.52 18.01 -16.07
N ILE A 211 -0.42 18.71 -17.22
CA ILE A 211 0.01 20.13 -17.26
C ILE A 211 -0.94 21.00 -16.45
N LEU A 212 -2.24 20.84 -16.68
CA LEU A 212 -3.26 21.63 -16.01
C LEU A 212 -3.22 21.40 -14.49
N LEU A 213 -3.16 20.16 -14.02
CA LEU A 213 -3.14 19.92 -12.57
C LEU A 213 -1.82 20.35 -11.91
N CYS A 214 -0.70 20.31 -12.64
CA CYS A 214 0.64 20.48 -12.07
C CYS A 214 1.39 21.72 -12.61
N PRO A 215 1.00 22.96 -12.24
CA PRO A 215 1.68 24.18 -12.70
C PRO A 215 3.18 24.25 -12.33
N GLN A 216 3.62 23.50 -11.32
CA GLN A 216 5.02 23.40 -10.88
C GLN A 216 5.98 22.86 -11.94
N ILE A 217 5.49 22.26 -13.03
CA ILE A 217 6.35 21.84 -14.15
C ILE A 217 7.19 22.99 -14.71
N VAL A 218 6.74 24.25 -14.57
CA VAL A 218 7.46 25.46 -15.02
C VAL A 218 8.65 25.86 -14.13
N ARG A 219 8.90 25.13 -13.03
CA ARG A 219 10.09 25.30 -12.19
C ARG A 219 11.38 25.09 -13.00
N SER A 220 12.49 25.58 -12.44
CA SER A 220 13.83 25.49 -13.04
C SER A 220 14.15 24.03 -13.37
N GLY A 221 14.88 23.80 -14.47
CA GLY A 221 15.43 22.47 -14.79
C GLY A 221 16.31 21.88 -13.68
N ARG A 222 16.78 22.71 -12.73
CA ARG A 222 17.51 22.26 -11.52
C ARG A 222 16.61 21.69 -10.42
N SER A 223 15.29 21.84 -10.51
CA SER A 223 14.33 21.30 -9.53
C SER A 223 14.13 19.81 -9.78
N ARG A 224 14.54 18.98 -8.82
CA ARG A 224 14.63 17.52 -8.96
C ARG A 224 13.27 16.80 -8.92
N ASN A 225 12.19 17.48 -8.51
CA ASN A 225 10.88 16.89 -8.22
C ASN A 225 9.71 17.59 -8.92
N LYS A 226 9.97 18.45 -9.92
CA LYS A 226 8.92 19.30 -10.51
C LYS A 226 7.91 18.55 -11.39
N TYR A 227 8.14 17.27 -11.63
CA TYR A 227 7.26 16.40 -12.43
C TYR A 227 6.59 15.32 -11.58
N ASP A 228 6.91 15.20 -10.29
CA ASP A 228 6.49 14.07 -9.45
C ASP A 228 4.97 13.98 -9.37
N ASP A 229 4.29 15.11 -9.13
CA ASP A 229 2.83 15.15 -9.06
C ASP A 229 2.17 14.81 -10.41
N ALA A 230 2.80 15.18 -11.53
CA ALA A 230 2.31 14.81 -12.85
C ALA A 230 2.44 13.30 -13.11
N VAL A 231 3.53 12.68 -12.65
CA VAL A 231 3.73 11.22 -12.72
C VAL A 231 2.75 10.50 -11.82
N LEU A 232 2.57 10.98 -10.58
CA LEU A 232 1.62 10.41 -9.64
C LEU A 232 0.18 10.54 -10.12
N PHE A 233 -0.19 11.64 -10.77
CA PHE A 233 -1.48 11.81 -11.41
C PHE A 233 -1.72 10.73 -12.47
N LEU A 234 -0.80 10.58 -13.43
CA LEU A 234 -0.91 9.58 -14.49
C LEU A 234 -1.01 8.15 -13.94
N LEU A 235 -0.23 7.85 -12.90
CA LEU A 235 -0.25 6.54 -12.26
C LEU A 235 -1.57 6.30 -11.51
N THR A 236 -1.99 7.23 -10.67
CA THR A 236 -3.11 7.06 -9.74
C THR A 236 -4.47 7.15 -10.44
N TRP A 237 -4.59 8.03 -11.44
CA TRP A 237 -5.87 8.34 -12.09
C TRP A 237 -6.03 7.69 -13.47
N HIS A 238 -4.95 7.18 -14.06
CA HIS A 238 -5.00 6.52 -15.37
C HIS A 238 -4.30 5.16 -15.41
N GLY A 239 -3.65 4.71 -14.33
CA GLY A 239 -2.87 3.47 -14.35
C GLY A 239 -1.69 3.54 -15.32
N VAL A 240 -1.17 4.73 -15.61
CA VAL A 240 -0.13 4.96 -16.61
C VAL A 240 1.20 5.26 -15.93
N VAL A 241 2.20 4.43 -16.20
CA VAL A 241 3.58 4.63 -15.74
C VAL A 241 4.33 5.49 -16.75
N CYS A 242 4.80 6.66 -16.30
CA CYS A 242 5.60 7.59 -17.11
C CYS A 242 7.05 7.67 -16.60
N HIS A 243 7.87 6.67 -16.97
CA HIS A 243 9.28 6.59 -16.56
C HIS A 243 10.17 7.70 -17.18
N GLN A 244 9.67 8.36 -18.23
CA GLN A 244 10.32 9.39 -19.04
C GLN A 244 9.70 10.78 -18.86
N ALA A 245 9.18 11.06 -17.66
CA ALA A 245 8.41 12.25 -17.36
C ALA A 245 9.05 13.57 -17.82
N ARG A 246 10.38 13.73 -17.65
CA ARG A 246 11.09 14.94 -18.09
C ARG A 246 10.93 15.19 -19.60
N ASP A 247 11.07 14.14 -20.39
CA ASP A 247 11.10 14.22 -21.84
C ASP A 247 9.68 14.52 -22.37
N MET A 248 8.64 14.14 -21.62
CA MET A 248 7.25 14.51 -21.89
C MET A 248 7.00 16.03 -21.91
N PHE A 249 7.82 16.83 -21.20
CA PHE A 249 7.64 18.27 -21.10
C PHE A 249 8.73 19.10 -21.77
N THR A 250 9.93 18.54 -21.95
CA THR A 250 11.12 19.32 -22.33
C THR A 250 11.96 18.71 -23.46
N ALA A 251 11.56 17.58 -24.05
CA ALA A 251 12.26 17.03 -25.21
C ALA A 251 12.12 17.92 -26.46
N GLY A 252 13.14 17.90 -27.32
CA GLY A 252 13.11 18.62 -28.60
C GLY A 252 11.95 18.18 -29.49
N SER A 253 11.62 16.89 -29.55
CA SER A 253 10.46 16.37 -30.28
C SER A 253 9.10 16.86 -29.74
N VAL A 254 9.08 17.42 -28.53
CA VAL A 254 7.87 17.91 -27.88
C VAL A 254 7.78 19.44 -27.94
N GLY A 255 8.90 20.14 -27.73
CA GLY A 255 8.97 21.61 -27.75
C GLY A 255 9.46 22.20 -29.08
N ASN A 256 9.86 21.38 -30.03
CA ASN A 256 10.37 21.79 -31.35
C ASN A 256 10.23 20.64 -32.38
N PRO A 257 8.99 20.15 -32.62
CA PRO A 257 8.77 18.97 -33.45
C PRO A 257 9.24 19.14 -34.89
N GLU A 258 9.20 20.37 -35.42
CA GLU A 258 9.63 20.71 -36.78
C GLU A 258 11.12 21.05 -36.88
N ASN A 259 11.86 21.02 -35.77
CA ASN A 259 13.28 21.32 -35.68
C ASN A 259 13.70 22.62 -36.39
N VAL A 260 12.89 23.67 -36.18
CA VAL A 260 12.98 24.94 -36.94
C VAL A 260 14.14 25.85 -36.51
N ASP A 261 14.72 25.62 -35.33
CA ASP A 261 15.90 26.34 -34.82
C ASP A 261 16.66 25.57 -33.73
N HIS A 262 17.81 26.11 -33.31
CA HIS A 262 18.63 25.62 -32.20
C HIS A 262 18.59 26.60 -31.02
N GLY A 263 17.75 26.33 -30.00
CA GLY A 263 17.73 27.10 -28.75
C GLY A 263 16.32 27.35 -28.18
N GLY A 264 16.25 28.00 -27.02
CA GLY A 264 14.99 28.38 -26.35
C GLY A 264 14.56 27.47 -25.19
N LEU A 265 13.61 27.95 -24.39
CA LEU A 265 13.02 27.18 -23.30
C LEU A 265 11.95 26.23 -23.87
N TYR A 266 12.31 24.97 -24.15
CA TYR A 266 11.40 23.98 -24.74
C TYR A 266 10.09 23.80 -23.99
N ILE A 267 10.08 24.03 -22.68
CA ILE A 267 8.84 24.01 -21.90
C ILE A 267 7.84 25.08 -22.34
N ILE A 268 8.29 26.28 -22.68
CA ILE A 268 7.42 27.37 -23.14
C ILE A 268 6.79 26.98 -24.48
N ARG A 269 7.60 26.43 -25.39
CA ARG A 269 7.14 26.01 -26.71
C ARG A 269 6.14 24.86 -26.63
N MET A 270 6.45 23.85 -25.82
CA MET A 270 5.53 22.75 -25.54
C MET A 270 4.20 23.28 -24.99
N LEU A 271 4.24 24.18 -24.00
CA LEU A 271 3.03 24.78 -23.44
C LEU A 271 2.26 25.56 -24.51
N LYS A 272 2.95 26.29 -25.40
CA LYS A 272 2.31 27.03 -26.51
C LYS A 272 1.59 26.10 -27.48
N LEU A 273 2.18 24.95 -27.80
CA LEU A 273 1.57 23.93 -28.68
C LEU A 273 0.34 23.27 -28.05
N MET A 274 0.32 23.14 -26.71
CA MET A 274 -0.72 22.42 -25.98
C MET A 274 -1.86 23.30 -25.46
N GLN A 275 -1.87 24.61 -25.71
CA GLN A 275 -2.86 25.53 -25.13
C GLN A 275 -4.30 25.07 -25.35
N LYS A 276 -4.64 24.66 -26.59
CA LYS A 276 -5.99 24.18 -26.93
C LYS A 276 -6.37 22.92 -26.16
N ASP A 277 -5.45 21.98 -26.00
CA ASP A 277 -5.70 20.74 -25.25
C ASP A 277 -5.82 21.02 -23.74
N ILE A 278 -5.08 21.99 -23.21
CA ILE A 278 -5.14 22.41 -21.81
C ILE A 278 -6.48 23.13 -21.54
N GLU A 279 -6.94 23.99 -22.45
CA GLU A 279 -8.27 24.61 -22.38
C GLU A 279 -9.39 23.56 -22.41
N ALA A 280 -9.29 22.59 -23.32
CA ALA A 280 -10.24 21.48 -23.39
C ALA A 280 -10.24 20.63 -22.11
N ALA A 281 -9.06 20.39 -21.52
CA ALA A 281 -8.93 19.71 -20.23
C ALA A 281 -9.59 20.54 -19.10
N ALA A 282 -9.38 21.86 -19.09
CA ALA A 282 -9.97 22.77 -18.12
C ALA A 282 -11.50 22.77 -18.16
N LEU A 283 -12.11 22.48 -19.31
CA LEU A 283 -13.58 22.39 -19.41
C LEU A 283 -14.15 21.05 -18.94
N ARG A 284 -13.43 19.93 -19.15
CA ARG A 284 -14.00 18.58 -18.92
C ARG A 284 -13.59 17.91 -17.60
N MET A 285 -12.48 18.30 -16.99
CA MET A 285 -11.96 17.61 -15.81
C MET A 285 -12.86 17.83 -14.58
N ASP A 286 -12.97 16.83 -13.73
CA ASP A 286 -13.78 16.87 -12.52
C ASP A 286 -13.21 17.86 -11.49
N ASP A 287 -14.10 18.60 -10.82
CA ASP A 287 -13.78 19.52 -9.72
C ASP A 287 -12.98 18.84 -8.59
N ALA A 288 -13.25 17.55 -8.32
CA ALA A 288 -12.56 16.79 -7.29
C ALA A 288 -11.03 16.80 -7.46
N LEU A 289 -10.55 16.74 -8.70
CA LEU A 289 -9.11 16.80 -9.01
C LEU A 289 -8.51 18.17 -8.65
N PHE A 290 -9.25 19.26 -8.81
CA PHE A 290 -8.75 20.60 -8.45
C PHE A 290 -8.75 20.81 -6.93
N VAL A 291 -9.74 20.27 -6.22
CA VAL A 291 -9.70 20.22 -4.75
C VAL A 291 -8.45 19.48 -4.27
N GLU A 292 -8.14 18.34 -4.87
CA GLU A 292 -6.97 17.53 -4.49
C GLU A 292 -5.63 18.21 -4.82
N TYR A 293 -5.45 18.71 -6.04
CA TYR A 293 -4.15 19.21 -6.52
C TYR A 293 -3.93 20.69 -6.21
N TRP A 294 -5.00 21.49 -6.14
CA TRP A 294 -4.92 22.94 -5.92
C TRP A 294 -5.40 23.37 -4.54
N GLY A 295 -6.04 22.46 -3.77
CA GLY A 295 -6.59 22.73 -2.45
C GLY A 295 -7.94 23.46 -2.48
N ALA A 296 -8.52 23.69 -3.66
CA ALA A 296 -9.80 24.38 -3.84
C ALA A 296 -10.45 24.00 -5.17
N SER A 297 -11.78 23.95 -5.20
CA SER A 297 -12.51 23.88 -6.47
C SER A 297 -12.43 25.23 -7.19
N VAL A 298 -12.31 25.18 -8.51
CA VAL A 298 -12.26 26.34 -9.39
C VAL A 298 -13.16 26.05 -10.58
N SER A 299 -14.09 26.96 -10.86
CA SER A 299 -15.03 26.78 -11.96
C SER A 299 -14.29 26.68 -13.31
N PRO A 300 -14.80 25.86 -14.26
CA PRO A 300 -14.12 25.59 -15.53
C PRO A 300 -13.55 26.82 -16.25
N GLU A 301 -14.33 27.91 -16.32
CA GLU A 301 -13.98 29.17 -16.96
C GLU A 301 -12.84 29.94 -16.26
N ASN A 302 -12.54 29.63 -15.00
CA ASN A 302 -11.51 30.30 -14.20
C ASN A 302 -10.24 29.46 -14.04
N ARG A 303 -10.24 28.17 -14.43
CA ARG A 303 -9.12 27.25 -14.20
C ARG A 303 -7.83 27.69 -14.89
N ILE A 304 -7.90 28.18 -16.13
CA ILE A 304 -6.70 28.69 -16.84
C ILE A 304 -6.11 29.91 -16.13
N ARG A 305 -6.95 30.83 -15.68
CA ARG A 305 -6.50 32.03 -14.94
C ARG A 305 -5.81 31.64 -13.63
N GLU A 306 -6.41 30.72 -12.87
CA GLU A 306 -5.80 30.24 -11.62
C GLU A 306 -4.51 29.45 -11.88
N TRP A 307 -4.49 28.64 -12.95
CA TRP A 307 -3.28 27.93 -13.36
C TRP A 307 -2.13 28.89 -13.66
N LEU A 308 -2.38 29.94 -14.44
CA LEU A 308 -1.39 30.97 -14.78
C LEU A 308 -0.83 31.65 -13.52
N LYS A 309 -1.70 31.99 -12.56
CA LYS A 309 -1.29 32.57 -11.27
C LYS A 309 -0.37 31.63 -10.49
N LYS A 310 -0.71 30.33 -10.41
CA LYS A 310 0.15 29.32 -9.76
C LYS A 310 1.46 29.11 -10.53
N ALA A 311 1.40 29.08 -11.86
CA ALA A 311 2.56 28.90 -12.73
C ALA A 311 3.55 30.06 -12.61
N ASP A 312 3.09 31.32 -12.57
CA ASP A 312 3.92 32.50 -12.33
C ASP A 312 4.68 32.40 -11.01
N ALA A 313 4.00 31.98 -9.93
CA ALA A 313 4.62 31.76 -8.63
C ALA A 313 5.73 30.69 -8.70
N TYR A 314 5.51 29.58 -9.43
CA TYR A 314 6.50 28.52 -9.60
C TYR A 314 7.63 28.84 -10.58
N ALA A 315 7.39 29.71 -11.56
CA ALA A 315 8.40 30.18 -12.50
C ALA A 315 9.48 31.01 -11.80
N GLY A 316 9.17 31.60 -10.64
CA GLY A 316 10.13 32.25 -9.75
C GLY A 316 10.90 33.37 -10.45
N GLY A 317 10.21 34.17 -11.26
CA GLY A 317 10.75 35.34 -11.96
C GLY A 317 11.62 35.04 -13.18
N ARG A 318 11.90 33.77 -13.52
CA ARG A 318 12.68 33.42 -14.74
C ARG A 318 11.96 33.81 -16.03
N TRP A 319 10.64 33.73 -15.99
CA TRP A 319 9.70 34.17 -17.01
C TRP A 319 8.31 34.27 -16.38
N LEU A 320 7.36 34.88 -17.08
CA LEU A 320 5.98 35.04 -16.63
C LEU A 320 5.07 34.26 -17.58
N PRO A 321 4.70 33.00 -17.25
CA PRO A 321 3.69 32.23 -17.98
C PRO A 321 2.46 33.05 -18.40
N SER A 322 1.93 33.89 -17.52
CA SER A 322 0.75 34.74 -17.81
C SER A 322 0.96 35.79 -18.91
N LYS A 323 2.21 36.13 -19.24
CA LYS A 323 2.56 37.07 -20.31
C LYS A 323 2.90 36.39 -21.64
N GLU A 324 2.95 35.07 -21.67
CA GLU A 324 3.46 34.29 -22.80
C GLU A 324 2.46 33.24 -23.31
N LEU A 325 1.52 32.83 -22.46
CA LEU A 325 0.54 31.78 -22.74
C LEU A 325 -0.88 32.34 -22.66
N PHE A 326 -1.78 31.78 -23.47
CA PHE A 326 -3.21 32.10 -23.52
C PHE A 326 -3.48 33.58 -23.82
N LEU A 327 -2.74 34.15 -24.77
CA LEU A 327 -2.81 35.57 -25.16
C LEU A 327 -3.82 35.85 -26.29
N SER A 328 -4.47 34.82 -26.82
CA SER A 328 -5.38 34.87 -27.97
C SER A 328 -6.83 34.76 -27.57
#